data_AF-A0A7V2CNG8-F1
#
_entry.id   AF-A0A7V2CNG8-F1
#
_cell.length_a   1.000
_cell.length_b   1.000
_cell.length_c   1.000
_cell.angle_alpha   90.00
_cell.angle_beta   90.00
_cell.angle_gamma   90.00
#
_symmetry.space_group_name_H-M   'P 1'
#
loop_
_entity.id
_entity.type
_entity.pdbx_description
1 polymer ?
#
loop_
_entity_poly.entity_id
_entity_poly.type
_entity_poly.pdbx_seq_one_letter_code
_entity_poly.pdbx_strand_id
1 'polypeptide(L)'
;MQVVTSVLVAYESPTYPIGAPPPGTPARVFVWDDPNNDANPRDAVLLAAVNTIVQNPGTDILNEVPVPPTYVGPVGDWFFIGASSNQAPGEEPAAIDLSTLPSSQAWIAGSNTPGGFDPNNLMGGIGLYRLTGYFVGDWLLRANAVPEPLAALLPLAAFVLWPIRRSTPT
;
A
#
# COMPACT_ATOMS: atom_id res chain seq x y z
N MET A 1 -6.05 12.12 15.61
CA MET A 1 -5.15 10.95 15.61
C MET A 1 -5.63 10.02 14.51
N GLN A 2 -4.73 9.54 13.67
CA GLN A 2 -5.01 8.74 12.49
C GLN A 2 -4.43 7.33 12.69
N VAL A 3 -5.24 6.31 12.40
CA VAL A 3 -4.87 4.91 12.53
C VAL A 3 -5.10 4.18 11.22
N VAL A 4 -4.06 3.50 10.74
CA VAL A 4 -4.11 2.62 9.56
C VAL A 4 -4.54 1.23 10.00
N THR A 5 -5.54 0.67 9.31
CA THR A 5 -6.10 -0.66 9.61
C THR A 5 -5.93 -1.66 8.47
N SER A 6 -5.73 -1.17 7.25
CA SER A 6 -5.35 -1.99 6.10
C SER A 6 -4.64 -1.17 5.04
N VAL A 7 -3.86 -1.88 4.22
CA VAL A 7 -3.22 -1.35 3.01
C VAL A 7 -3.81 -2.09 1.83
N LEU A 8 -4.26 -1.33 0.84
CA LEU A 8 -4.80 -1.85 -0.41
C LEU A 8 -3.72 -1.78 -1.48
N VAL A 9 -3.55 -2.86 -2.23
CA VAL A 9 -2.58 -2.98 -3.31
C VAL A 9 -3.19 -3.66 -4.52
N ALA A 10 -3.09 -3.04 -5.69
CA ALA A 10 -3.30 -3.70 -6.96
C ALA A 10 -1.95 -4.12 -7.55
N TYR A 11 -1.94 -5.25 -8.27
CA TYR A 11 -0.75 -5.79 -8.91
C TYR A 11 -0.94 -5.74 -10.42
N GLU A 12 -0.02 -5.10 -11.15
CA GLU A 12 -0.08 -4.87 -12.61
C GLU A 12 -1.34 -4.17 -13.13
N SER A 13 -1.17 -3.30 -14.12
CA SER A 13 -2.32 -2.71 -14.83
C SER A 13 -2.76 -3.58 -16.03
N PRO A 14 -4.07 -3.86 -16.21
CA PRO A 14 -4.61 -4.46 -17.43
C PRO A 14 -4.40 -3.59 -18.66
N THR A 15 -4.29 -2.27 -18.48
CA THR A 15 -4.21 -1.31 -19.59
C THR A 15 -2.78 -1.12 -20.07
N TYR A 16 -1.80 -1.31 -19.17
CA TYR A 16 -0.37 -1.25 -19.46
C TYR A 16 0.35 -2.44 -18.82
N PRO A 17 0.21 -3.66 -19.38
CA PRO A 17 0.87 -4.83 -18.84
C PRO A 17 2.38 -4.77 -19.14
N ILE A 18 3.15 -4.29 -18.16
CA ILE A 18 4.61 -4.34 -18.18
C ILE A 18 5.09 -5.69 -17.60
N GLY A 19 4.27 -6.27 -16.71
CA GLY A 19 4.42 -7.59 -16.10
C GLY A 19 4.31 -7.52 -14.57
N ALA A 20 3.65 -8.49 -13.94
CA ALA A 20 3.69 -8.68 -12.49
C ALA A 20 4.27 -10.06 -12.12
N PRO A 21 4.81 -10.20 -10.90
CA PRO A 21 5.10 -11.52 -10.37
C PRO A 21 3.84 -12.40 -10.40
N PRO A 22 3.96 -13.72 -10.65
CA PRO A 22 2.81 -14.61 -10.73
C PRO A 22 1.92 -14.58 -9.47
N PRO A 23 0.61 -14.85 -9.59
CA PRO A 23 -0.26 -15.02 -8.43
C PRO A 23 0.32 -16.03 -7.43
N GLY A 24 0.25 -15.71 -6.13
CA GLY A 24 0.83 -16.53 -5.07
C GLY A 24 2.30 -16.23 -4.75
N THR A 25 2.96 -15.36 -5.51
CA THR A 25 4.32 -14.89 -5.18
C THR A 25 4.30 -14.20 -3.81
N PRO A 26 5.25 -14.52 -2.89
CA PRO A 26 5.35 -13.83 -1.61
C PRO A 26 5.53 -12.32 -1.80
N ALA A 27 4.69 -11.56 -1.11
CA ALA A 27 4.73 -10.12 -1.10
C ALA A 27 4.59 -9.59 0.34
N ARG A 28 4.82 -8.30 0.53
CA ARG A 28 4.70 -7.63 1.83
C ARG A 28 4.10 -6.25 1.63
N VAL A 29 3.33 -5.80 2.61
CA VAL A 29 2.88 -4.41 2.73
C VAL A 29 3.49 -3.78 3.96
N PHE A 30 3.66 -2.46 3.93
CA PHE A 30 4.34 -1.71 4.97
C PHE A 30 3.63 -0.40 5.27
N VAL A 31 3.80 0.06 6.50
CA VAL A 31 3.38 1.39 6.98
C VAL A 31 4.58 2.02 7.67
N TRP A 32 4.92 3.25 7.28
CA TRP A 32 5.97 4.05 7.90
C TRP A 32 5.44 5.40 8.36
N ASP A 33 5.99 5.89 9.48
CA ASP A 33 5.82 7.26 9.96
C ASP A 33 6.70 8.22 9.14
N ASP A 34 6.28 9.48 8.99
CA ASP A 34 7.13 10.60 8.57
C ASP A 34 7.47 11.45 9.81
N PRO A 35 8.60 11.21 10.49
CA PRO A 35 8.85 11.80 11.81
C PRO A 35 8.99 13.31 11.80
N ASN A 36 9.37 13.90 10.66
CA ASN A 36 9.60 15.34 10.52
C ASN A 36 8.50 16.04 9.70
N ASN A 37 7.56 15.26 9.14
CA ASN A 37 6.40 15.70 8.39
C ASN A 37 6.74 16.51 7.12
N ASP A 38 7.85 16.20 6.45
CA ASP A 38 8.33 16.89 5.23
C ASP A 38 7.93 16.20 3.91
N ALA A 39 7.17 15.09 3.99
CA ALA A 39 6.77 14.24 2.88
C ALA A 39 7.95 13.59 2.14
N ASN A 40 9.07 13.34 2.83
CA ASN A 40 10.26 12.68 2.30
C ASN A 40 10.53 11.35 3.04
N PRO A 41 10.47 10.20 2.37
CA PRO A 41 10.61 8.91 3.05
C PRO A 41 12.05 8.56 3.46
N ARG A 42 12.99 9.51 3.43
CA ARG A 42 14.40 9.25 3.74
C ARG A 42 14.64 8.90 5.21
N ASP A 43 13.89 9.50 6.11
CA ASP A 43 13.92 9.28 7.54
C ASP A 43 12.66 8.55 8.04
N ALA A 44 11.91 7.94 7.14
CA ALA A 44 10.70 7.21 7.47
C ALA A 44 10.98 6.07 8.45
N VAL A 45 10.15 5.96 9.49
CA VAL A 45 10.30 4.94 10.56
C VAL A 45 9.28 3.84 10.34
N LEU A 46 9.72 2.59 10.25
CA LEU A 46 8.83 1.46 10.04
C LEU A 46 7.94 1.25 11.27
N LEU A 47 6.63 1.28 11.06
CA LEU A 47 5.63 1.05 12.10
C LEU A 47 5.02 -0.34 12.00
N ALA A 48 4.72 -0.80 10.78
CA ALA A 48 4.13 -2.11 10.56
C ALA A 48 4.59 -2.74 9.24
N ALA A 49 4.73 -4.07 9.24
CA ALA A 49 4.99 -4.85 8.05
C ALA A 49 4.19 -6.16 8.10
N VAL A 50 3.46 -6.48 7.04
CA VAL A 50 2.61 -7.66 6.95
C VAL A 50 2.96 -8.47 5.71
N ASN A 51 3.15 -9.77 5.89
CA ASN A 51 3.34 -10.69 4.77
C ASN A 51 2.00 -10.97 4.08
N THR A 52 2.02 -10.98 2.75
CA THR A 52 0.89 -11.29 1.89
C THR A 52 1.39 -12.05 0.66
N ILE A 53 0.54 -12.19 -0.35
CA ILE A 53 0.87 -12.76 -1.65
C ILE A 53 0.30 -11.89 -2.76
N VAL A 54 0.90 -11.96 -3.95
CA VAL A 54 0.33 -11.34 -5.15
C VAL A 54 -1.01 -11.99 -5.48
N GLN A 55 -2.05 -11.16 -5.67
CA GLN A 55 -3.41 -11.60 -5.96
C GLN A 55 -4.01 -10.79 -7.12
N ASN A 56 -4.75 -11.47 -8.00
CA ASN A 56 -5.47 -10.84 -9.11
C ASN A 56 -4.62 -9.88 -9.98
N PRO A 57 -3.42 -10.27 -10.43
CA PRO A 57 -2.60 -9.38 -11.25
C PRO A 57 -3.31 -9.02 -12.57
N GLY A 58 -3.10 -7.78 -13.04
CA GLY A 58 -3.66 -7.29 -14.30
C GLY A 58 -5.18 -7.10 -14.26
N THR A 59 -5.75 -6.84 -13.09
CA THR A 59 -7.20 -6.63 -12.93
C THR A 59 -7.59 -5.25 -12.37
N ASP A 60 -6.61 -4.44 -11.95
CA ASP A 60 -6.79 -3.22 -11.15
C ASP A 60 -7.58 -3.41 -9.84
N ILE A 61 -7.77 -4.67 -9.39
CA ILE A 61 -8.42 -4.95 -8.11
C ILE A 61 -7.46 -4.55 -6.98
N LEU A 62 -7.92 -3.61 -6.15
CA LEU A 62 -7.27 -3.24 -4.90
C LEU A 62 -7.49 -4.35 -3.85
N ASN A 63 -6.50 -5.21 -3.67
CA ASN A 63 -6.53 -6.28 -2.68
C ASN A 63 -6.25 -5.68 -1.29
N GLU A 64 -7.21 -5.82 -0.38
CA GLU A 64 -7.08 -5.34 0.99
C GLU A 64 -6.23 -6.29 1.83
N VAL A 65 -5.11 -5.77 2.35
CA VAL A 65 -4.23 -6.49 3.28
C VAL A 65 -4.41 -5.89 4.67
N PRO A 66 -5.01 -6.63 5.62
CA PRO A 66 -5.16 -6.16 7.00
C PRO A 66 -3.81 -5.90 7.66
N VAL A 67 -3.70 -4.77 8.35
CA VAL A 67 -2.54 -4.41 9.16
C VAL A 67 -3.02 -4.26 10.61
N PRO A 68 -2.22 -4.67 11.63
CA PRO A 68 -2.55 -4.32 13.01
C PRO A 68 -2.82 -2.81 13.12
N PRO A 69 -3.82 -2.37 13.91
CA PRO A 69 -4.12 -0.94 14.05
C PRO A 69 -2.84 -0.15 14.38
N THR A 70 -2.39 0.65 13.41
CA THR A 70 -1.10 1.33 13.44
C THR A 70 -1.32 2.83 13.49
N TYR A 71 -0.90 3.45 14.58
CA TYR A 71 -0.97 4.90 14.75
C TYR A 71 0.08 5.59 13.88
N VAL A 72 -0.35 6.55 13.05
CA VAL A 72 0.50 7.27 12.08
C VAL A 72 0.50 8.79 12.32
N GLY A 73 0.26 9.20 13.57
CA GLY A 73 0.27 10.62 13.95
C GLY A 73 -1.12 11.30 14.01
N PRO A 74 -1.16 12.60 14.34
CA PRO A 74 -2.31 13.48 14.17
C PRO A 74 -2.94 13.44 12.76
N VAL A 75 -4.19 13.91 12.65
CA VAL A 75 -4.82 14.06 11.33
C VAL A 75 -4.12 15.22 10.61
N GLY A 76 -3.61 14.95 9.42
CA GLY A 76 -2.86 15.93 8.61
C GLY A 76 -1.35 15.72 8.64
N ASP A 77 -0.85 14.78 9.44
CA ASP A 77 0.54 14.34 9.38
C ASP A 77 0.73 13.37 8.20
N TRP A 78 1.92 13.40 7.62
CA TRP A 78 2.36 12.54 6.54
C TRP A 78 2.77 11.18 7.08
N PHE A 79 2.57 10.16 6.25
CA PHE A 79 3.00 8.80 6.49
C PHE A 79 3.15 8.12 5.13
N PHE A 80 3.87 6.99 5.09
CA PHE A 80 4.11 6.26 3.87
C PHE A 80 3.52 4.85 3.94
N ILE A 81 3.10 4.36 2.78
CA ILE A 81 2.74 2.96 2.57
C ILE A 81 3.52 2.41 1.39
N GLY A 82 3.72 1.10 1.38
CA GLY A 82 4.42 0.46 0.28
C GLY A 82 4.08 -1.01 0.17
N ALA A 83 4.38 -1.57 -1.00
CA ALA A 83 4.33 -2.99 -1.26
C ALA A 83 5.69 -3.45 -1.83
N SER A 84 6.09 -4.67 -1.51
CA SER A 84 7.28 -5.30 -2.08
C SER A 84 7.01 -6.75 -2.43
N SER A 85 7.64 -7.22 -3.49
CA SER A 85 7.71 -8.64 -3.88
C SER A 85 9.09 -8.89 -4.50
N ASN A 86 9.51 -10.16 -4.50
CA ASN A 86 10.60 -10.56 -5.40
C ASN A 86 10.05 -10.58 -6.82
N GLN A 87 10.80 -10.00 -7.76
CA GLN A 87 10.35 -9.80 -9.13
C GLN A 87 11.49 -10.07 -10.12
N ALA A 88 11.16 -10.55 -11.31
CA ALA A 88 12.08 -10.68 -12.43
C ALA A 88 12.30 -9.32 -13.13
N PRO A 89 13.36 -9.15 -13.93
CA PRO A 89 13.52 -7.97 -14.76
C PRO A 89 12.29 -7.77 -15.67
N GLY A 90 11.68 -6.58 -15.59
CA GLY A 90 10.46 -6.24 -16.33
C GLY A 90 9.17 -6.39 -15.53
N GLU A 91 9.21 -6.93 -14.31
CA GLU A 91 8.05 -6.99 -13.42
C GLU A 91 8.00 -5.80 -12.45
N GLU A 92 6.79 -5.41 -12.03
CA GLU A 92 6.54 -4.34 -11.05
C GLU A 92 5.84 -4.87 -9.77
N PRO A 93 6.15 -4.29 -8.59
CA PRO A 93 5.64 -4.81 -7.31
C PRO A 93 4.20 -4.37 -7.02
N ALA A 94 3.70 -3.37 -7.74
CA ALA A 94 2.32 -2.87 -7.68
C ALA A 94 1.95 -2.22 -9.03
N ALA A 95 0.66 -2.15 -9.32
CA ALA A 95 0.15 -1.53 -10.54
C ALA A 95 0.35 0.00 -10.52
N ILE A 96 0.59 0.58 -11.70
CA ILE A 96 0.71 2.03 -11.89
C ILE A 96 -0.47 2.52 -12.73
N ASP A 97 -1.20 3.50 -12.23
CA ASP A 97 -2.15 4.26 -13.05
C ASP A 97 -1.39 5.34 -13.83
N LEU A 98 -1.35 5.19 -15.15
CA LEU A 98 -0.74 6.12 -16.11
C LEU A 98 -1.78 7.02 -16.80
N SER A 99 -3.07 6.89 -16.45
CA SER A 99 -4.16 7.61 -17.11
C SER A 99 -4.34 9.04 -16.59
N THR A 100 -3.86 9.31 -15.37
CA THR A 100 -3.89 10.64 -14.74
C THR A 100 -2.52 11.31 -14.81
N LEU A 101 -2.52 12.65 -14.90
CA LEU A 101 -1.28 13.39 -14.69
C LEU A 101 -0.82 13.13 -13.25
N PRO A 102 0.42 12.67 -13.06
CA PRO A 102 0.88 12.08 -11.81
C PRO A 102 0.77 13.06 -10.65
N SER A 103 0.13 12.62 -9.57
CA SER A 103 0.30 13.29 -8.28
C SER A 103 1.70 12.93 -7.78
N SER A 104 2.63 13.85 -7.99
CA SER A 104 4.09 13.66 -7.99
C SER A 104 4.80 13.17 -6.70
N GLN A 105 4.26 12.23 -5.94
CA GLN A 105 4.80 11.76 -4.66
C GLN A 105 4.81 10.23 -4.59
N ALA A 106 5.49 9.59 -5.54
CA ALA A 106 5.82 8.18 -5.48
C ALA A 106 7.33 7.97 -5.37
N TRP A 107 7.72 6.93 -4.65
CA TRP A 107 9.12 6.54 -4.46
C TRP A 107 9.29 5.06 -4.70
N ILE A 108 10.48 4.68 -5.16
CA ILE A 108 10.90 3.29 -5.25
C ILE A 108 12.15 3.08 -4.39
N ALA A 109 12.14 1.98 -3.64
CA ALA A 109 13.28 1.46 -2.91
C ALA A 109 13.32 -0.06 -3.08
N GLY A 110 14.50 -0.66 -2.96
CA GLY A 110 14.63 -2.09 -3.22
C GLY A 110 16.05 -2.61 -3.07
N SER A 111 16.26 -3.83 -3.57
CA SER A 111 17.56 -4.50 -3.58
C SER A 111 17.73 -5.27 -4.87
N ASN A 112 18.96 -5.40 -5.35
CA ASN A 112 19.32 -6.28 -6.47
C ASN A 112 19.47 -7.75 -6.03
N THR A 113 19.34 -8.02 -4.73
CA THR A 113 19.40 -9.36 -4.14
C THR A 113 18.01 -9.77 -3.70
N PRO A 114 17.48 -10.93 -4.14
CA PRO A 114 16.19 -11.44 -3.69
C PRO A 114 16.11 -11.50 -2.16
N GLY A 115 15.05 -10.95 -1.57
CA GLY A 115 14.89 -10.84 -0.12
C GLY A 115 15.86 -9.85 0.58
N GLY A 116 16.69 -9.12 -0.16
CA GLY A 116 17.67 -8.18 0.38
C GLY A 116 17.13 -6.76 0.64
N PHE A 117 15.82 -6.52 0.46
CA PHE A 117 15.20 -5.25 0.81
C PHE A 117 15.00 -5.15 2.33
N ASP A 118 15.58 -4.12 2.95
CA ASP A 118 15.40 -3.82 4.37
C ASP A 118 14.41 -2.66 4.55
N PRO A 119 13.20 -2.91 5.06
CA PRO A 119 12.20 -1.85 5.27
C PRO A 119 12.57 -0.88 6.40
N ASN A 120 13.59 -1.16 7.22
CA ASN A 120 14.10 -0.22 8.23
C ASN A 120 15.20 0.70 7.68
N ASN A 121 15.65 0.47 6.44
CA ASN A 121 16.68 1.27 5.80
C ASN A 121 16.37 1.45 4.31
N LEU A 122 15.44 2.36 4.01
CA LEU A 122 14.99 2.65 2.64
C LEU A 122 16.10 3.20 1.74
N MET A 123 17.17 3.76 2.34
CA MET A 123 18.36 4.24 1.63
C MET A 123 19.36 3.12 1.30
N GLY A 124 19.15 1.90 1.82
CA GLY A 124 19.97 0.73 1.54
C GLY A 124 19.68 0.09 0.17
N GLY A 125 20.42 -0.98 -0.15
CA GLY A 125 20.21 -1.74 -1.39
C GLY A 125 20.48 -0.91 -2.64
N ILE A 126 19.47 -0.75 -3.50
CA ILE A 126 19.57 0.12 -4.69
C ILE A 126 19.38 1.61 -4.34
N GLY A 127 18.97 1.94 -3.12
CA GLY A 127 18.66 3.29 -2.67
C GLY A 127 17.19 3.68 -2.88
N LEU A 128 16.84 4.88 -2.39
CA LEU A 128 15.52 5.48 -2.48
C LEU A 128 15.48 6.54 -3.58
N TYR A 129 14.61 6.36 -4.55
CA TYR A 129 14.43 7.29 -5.66
C TYR A 129 13.01 7.81 -5.71
N ARG A 130 12.87 9.14 -5.80
CA ARG A 130 11.59 9.74 -6.15
C ARG A 130 11.34 9.52 -7.63
N LEU A 131 10.14 9.07 -7.97
CA LEU A 131 9.72 8.84 -9.34
C LEU A 131 9.29 10.19 -9.95
N THR A 132 10.23 10.83 -10.65
CA THR A 132 10.01 12.12 -11.35
C THR A 132 10.26 12.03 -12.86
N GLY A 133 10.50 10.84 -13.42
CA GLY A 133 10.75 10.59 -14.85
C GLY A 133 10.06 9.34 -15.43
N TYR A 134 10.78 8.22 -15.52
CA TYR A 134 10.21 6.92 -15.89
C TYR A 134 9.45 6.29 -14.69
N PHE A 135 8.40 5.50 -14.94
CA PHE A 135 7.50 4.94 -13.90
C PHE A 135 6.76 6.00 -13.06
N VAL A 136 6.53 7.17 -13.67
CA VAL A 136 5.75 8.22 -13.05
C VAL A 136 4.28 7.94 -13.30
N GLY A 137 3.55 7.71 -12.22
CA GLY A 137 2.11 7.48 -12.20
C GLY A 137 1.64 7.31 -10.76
N ASP A 138 0.33 7.27 -10.58
CA ASP A 138 -0.25 7.01 -9.27
C ASP A 138 -0.19 5.50 -9.05
N TRP A 139 0.73 5.06 -8.20
CA TRP A 139 0.80 3.65 -7.80
C TRP A 139 -0.51 3.28 -7.10
N LEU A 140 -1.12 2.17 -7.48
CA LEU A 140 -2.39 1.69 -6.93
C LEU A 140 -2.17 1.06 -5.54
N LEU A 141 -1.73 1.92 -4.62
CA LEU A 141 -1.51 1.69 -3.21
C LEU A 141 -2.35 2.68 -2.42
N ARG A 142 -3.16 2.20 -1.48
CA ARG A 142 -3.99 3.05 -0.62
C ARG A 142 -3.97 2.57 0.82
N ALA A 143 -4.11 3.49 1.75
CA ALA A 143 -4.29 3.16 3.16
C ALA A 143 -5.74 3.38 3.57
N ASN A 144 -6.32 2.43 4.29
CA ASN A 144 -7.54 2.67 5.05
C ASN A 144 -7.16 3.26 6.40
N ALA A 145 -7.13 4.59 6.45
CA ALA A 145 -6.82 5.35 7.64
C ALA A 145 -8.08 6.03 8.18
N VAL A 146 -8.37 5.81 9.46
CA VAL A 146 -9.56 6.37 10.13
C VAL A 146 -9.15 7.36 11.23
N PRO A 147 -9.84 8.51 11.34
CA PRO A 147 -9.70 9.39 12.49
C PRO A 147 -10.25 8.72 13.77
N GLU A 148 -9.50 8.75 14.87
CA GLU A 148 -10.04 8.36 16.17
C GLU A 148 -11.12 9.37 16.61
N PRO A 149 -12.34 8.92 16.93
CA PRO A 149 -12.64 7.71 17.71
C PRO A 149 -13.15 6.49 16.90
N LEU A 150 -13.12 6.51 15.56
CA LEU A 150 -13.68 5.41 14.76
C LEU A 150 -12.85 4.11 14.80
N ALA A 151 -11.54 4.16 15.07
CA ALA A 151 -10.74 2.95 15.14
C ALA A 151 -10.98 2.16 16.44
N ALA A 152 -11.31 2.85 17.54
CA ALA A 152 -11.78 2.20 18.78
C ALA A 152 -13.14 1.46 18.64
N LEU A 153 -13.88 1.69 17.54
CA LEU A 153 -15.17 1.07 17.25
C LEU A 153 -15.10 -0.10 16.26
N LEU A 154 -13.89 -0.55 15.90
CA LEU A 154 -13.67 -1.77 15.12
C LEU A 154 -13.29 -2.95 16.03
N PRO A 155 -14.23 -3.59 16.76
CA PRO A 155 -14.01 -4.95 17.19
C PRO A 155 -14.32 -5.89 16.01
N LEU A 156 -13.44 -6.87 15.82
CA LEU A 156 -13.72 -8.22 15.32
C LEU A 156 -15.23 -8.49 15.05
N ALA A 157 -15.70 -8.29 13.81
CA ALA A 157 -16.99 -8.84 13.40
C ALA A 157 -17.06 -8.95 11.88
N ALA A 158 -17.14 -10.19 11.40
CA ALA A 158 -17.96 -10.49 10.26
C ALA A 158 -19.36 -9.90 10.52
N PHE A 159 -19.65 -8.73 9.96
CA PHE A 159 -21.02 -8.26 9.88
C PHE A 159 -21.71 -9.11 8.82
N VAL A 160 -22.27 -10.24 9.26
CA VAL A 160 -23.43 -10.81 8.59
C VAL A 160 -24.55 -9.78 8.78
N LEU A 161 -24.65 -8.85 7.84
CA LEU A 161 -25.80 -7.99 7.68
C LEU A 161 -27.00 -8.88 7.35
N TRP A 162 -27.84 -9.13 8.35
CA TRP A 162 -29.19 -9.62 8.12
C TRP A 162 -29.95 -8.56 7.30
N PRO A 163 -30.52 -8.87 6.14
CA PRO A 163 -31.34 -7.92 5.41
C PRO A 163 -32.67 -7.72 6.17
N ILE A 164 -32.80 -6.60 6.89
CA ILE A 164 -34.09 -6.13 7.41
C ILE A 164 -34.75 -5.28 6.32
N ARG A 165 -35.77 -5.84 5.67
CA ARG A 165 -36.64 -5.13 4.72
C ARG A 165 -37.81 -4.49 5.50
N ARG A 166 -37.97 -3.16 5.42
CA ARG A 166 -39.25 -2.52 5.76
C ARG A 166 -40.24 -2.81 4.63
N SER A 167 -41.24 -3.65 4.88
CA SER A 167 -42.41 -3.81 4.02
C SER A 167 -43.58 -3.02 4.60
N THR A 168 -44.11 -2.05 3.87
CA THR A 168 -45.43 -1.49 4.20
C THR A 168 -46.52 -2.42 3.66
N PRO A 169 -47.60 -2.70 4.43
CA PRO A 169 -48.80 -3.29 3.86
C PRO A 169 -49.42 -2.30 2.86
N THR A 170 -50.03 -2.87 1.81
CA THR A 170 -50.73 -2.24 0.66
C THR A 170 -51.20 -0.80 0.84
#